data_AF-X1AFC8-F1
#
_entry.id   AF-X1AFC8-F1
#
_cell.length_a   1.000
_cell.length_b   1.000
_cell.length_c   1.000
_cell.angle_alpha   90.00
_cell.angle_beta   90.00
_cell.angle_gamma   90.00
#
_symmetry.space_group_name_H-M   'P 1'
#
loop_
_entity.id
_entity.type
_entity.pdbx_description
1 polymer ?
#
loop_
_entity_poly.entity_id
_entity_poly.type
_entity_poly.pdbx_seq_one_letter_code
_entity_poly.pdbx_strand_id
1 'polypeptide(L)'
;MLIIEAGSKPRLKSSFIKDRIGLRGIIAEYTPTDEAGDMSAALVTALAFAREDDQIVVVTDGAYDNPEVPALKKRDVRFELVGQGGRNSGITQFQFRQTYGSHEQFEVLVTVANFSRQPIEAHLELFIDQNLIFDQALNLGAGEERDLIFPYSGIIGERAEVFLDYDDDLEVDNHAYAVFSTIKEIQVLLVGEDNIFLRSLLESYPRVVLTQTKEAEETFTNKDILIFDGTAPPFPLKGNIVL
;
A
#
# COMPACT_ATOMS: atom_id res chain seq x y z
N MET A 1 -14.87 30.30 13.03
CA MET A 1 -14.51 29.36 11.96
C MET A 1 -14.45 27.98 12.57
N LEU A 2 -14.90 26.99 11.81
CA LEU A 2 -14.82 25.57 12.12
C LEU A 2 -13.91 24.96 11.06
N ILE A 3 -13.00 24.09 11.45
CA ILE A 3 -12.02 23.46 10.55
C ILE A 3 -12.36 21.98 10.41
N ILE A 4 -12.49 21.54 9.16
CA ILE A 4 -12.63 20.14 8.77
C ILE A 4 -11.42 19.78 7.91
N GLU A 5 -10.75 18.69 8.26
CA GLU A 5 -9.78 18.01 7.41
C GLU A 5 -10.53 17.18 6.36
N ALA A 6 -10.21 17.37 5.09
CA ALA A 6 -10.84 16.70 3.95
C ALA A 6 -9.94 15.56 3.40
N GLY A 7 -9.56 14.62 4.27
CA GLY A 7 -8.84 13.39 3.86
C GLY A 7 -9.79 12.31 3.33
N SER A 8 -9.31 11.06 3.22
CA SER A 8 -10.12 9.90 2.85
C SER A 8 -11.37 9.72 3.72
N LYS A 9 -11.27 10.14 4.99
CA LYS A 9 -12.38 10.29 5.93
C LYS A 9 -12.32 11.67 6.53
N PRO A 10 -13.36 12.51 6.36
CA PRO A 10 -13.34 13.86 6.87
C PRO A 10 -13.35 13.89 8.40
N ARG A 11 -12.55 14.78 8.99
CA ARG A 11 -12.42 14.92 10.45
C ARG A 11 -12.60 16.35 10.90
N LEU A 12 -13.43 16.53 11.91
CA LEU A 12 -13.59 17.82 12.57
C LEU A 12 -12.38 18.09 13.47
N LYS A 13 -11.56 19.10 13.14
CA LYS A 13 -10.38 19.46 13.97
C LYS A 13 -10.67 20.57 14.96
N SER A 14 -11.74 21.34 14.77
CA SER A 14 -12.17 22.37 15.71
C SER A 14 -13.68 22.55 15.70
N SER A 15 -14.23 23.01 16.82
CA SER A 15 -15.55 23.65 16.85
C SER A 15 -15.47 25.07 16.30
N PHE A 16 -16.62 25.76 16.18
CA PHE A 16 -16.63 27.18 15.83
C PHE A 16 -15.88 28.04 16.87
N ILE A 17 -14.68 28.49 16.51
CA ILE A 17 -13.85 29.40 17.33
C ILE A 17 -13.51 30.68 16.58
N LYS A 18 -13.29 31.78 17.32
CA LYS A 18 -12.91 33.08 16.76
C LYS A 18 -11.41 33.38 16.90
N ASP A 19 -10.71 32.62 17.73
CA ASP A 19 -9.28 32.81 17.98
C ASP A 19 -8.46 32.41 16.75
N ARG A 20 -7.89 33.42 16.09
CA ARG A 20 -7.05 33.22 14.90
C ARG A 20 -5.73 32.55 15.21
N ILE A 21 -5.20 32.71 16.42
CA ILE A 21 -3.92 32.11 16.81
C ILE A 21 -4.12 30.61 17.00
N GLY A 22 -5.14 30.20 17.77
CA GLY A 22 -5.53 28.80 17.91
C GLY A 22 -5.86 28.12 16.58
N LEU A 23 -6.63 28.77 15.70
CA LEU A 23 -6.94 28.23 14.36
C LEU A 23 -5.68 28.00 13.52
N ARG A 24 -4.69 28.92 13.58
CA ARG A 24 -3.40 28.75 12.88
C ARG A 24 -2.59 27.59 13.44
N GLY A 25 -2.59 27.42 14.77
CA GLY A 25 -1.94 26.27 15.42
C GLY A 25 -2.51 24.95 14.90
N ILE A 26 -3.84 24.84 14.85
CA ILE A 26 -4.52 23.64 14.34
C ILE A 26 -4.13 23.35 12.89
N ILE A 27 -4.11 24.35 12.01
CA ILE A 27 -3.71 24.17 10.61
C ILE A 27 -2.25 23.74 10.49
N ALA A 28 -1.36 24.29 11.33
CA ALA A 28 0.07 23.97 11.31
C ALA A 28 0.40 22.53 11.75
N GLU A 29 -0.54 21.86 12.45
CA GLU A 29 -0.40 20.45 12.86
C GLU A 29 -0.79 19.46 11.76
N TYR A 30 -1.31 19.92 10.62
CA TYR A 30 -1.69 19.04 9.53
C TYR A 30 -0.45 18.41 8.89
N THR A 31 -0.54 17.10 8.66
CA THR A 31 0.45 16.32 7.92
C THR A 31 -0.21 15.68 6.72
N PRO A 32 0.45 15.67 5.55
CA PRO A 32 -0.07 14.96 4.38
C PRO A 32 -0.21 13.46 4.67
N THR A 33 -1.14 12.82 3.98
CA THR A 33 -1.37 11.38 4.04
C THR A 33 -1.42 10.82 2.63
N ASP A 34 -0.89 9.61 2.44
CA ASP A 34 -0.92 8.90 1.15
C ASP A 34 -2.26 8.18 0.94
N GLU A 35 -3.35 8.96 0.91
CA GLU A 35 -4.70 8.46 0.68
C GLU A 35 -5.49 9.47 -0.15
N ALA A 36 -6.27 8.99 -1.12
CA ALA A 36 -7.17 9.86 -1.89
C ALA A 36 -8.23 10.48 -0.96
N GLY A 37 -8.43 11.80 -1.09
CA GLY A 37 -9.43 12.53 -0.32
C GLY A 37 -10.86 12.27 -0.81
N ASP A 38 -11.83 12.16 0.11
CA ASP A 38 -13.25 12.10 -0.24
C ASP A 38 -13.89 13.48 -0.11
N MET A 39 -13.83 14.24 -1.22
CA MET A 39 -14.36 15.60 -1.29
C MET A 39 -15.89 15.63 -1.05
N SER A 40 -16.61 14.62 -1.53
CA SER A 40 -18.07 14.54 -1.35
C SER A 40 -18.42 14.38 0.13
N ALA A 41 -17.77 13.45 0.83
CA ALA A 41 -17.97 13.25 2.26
C ALA A 41 -17.55 14.47 3.09
N ALA A 42 -16.45 15.12 2.73
CA ALA A 42 -15.99 16.34 3.41
C ALA A 42 -17.03 17.47 3.30
N LEU A 43 -17.60 17.67 2.11
CA LEU A 43 -18.63 18.68 1.86
C LEU A 43 -19.95 18.35 2.58
N VAL A 44 -20.38 17.08 2.58
CA VAL A 44 -21.55 16.63 3.37
C VAL A 44 -21.33 16.88 4.86
N THR A 45 -20.12 16.62 5.36
CA THR A 45 -19.76 16.88 6.76
C THR A 45 -19.81 18.37 7.07
N ALA A 46 -19.25 19.23 6.21
CA ALA A 46 -19.32 20.68 6.38
C ALA A 46 -20.78 21.18 6.42
N LEU A 47 -21.63 20.66 5.53
CA LEU A 47 -23.06 20.99 5.48
C LEU A 47 -23.83 20.57 6.75
N ALA A 48 -23.40 19.52 7.44
CA ALA A 48 -24.04 19.10 8.70
C ALA A 48 -23.83 20.12 9.84
N PHE A 49 -22.77 20.93 9.79
CA PHE A 49 -22.46 21.93 10.80
C PHE A 49 -22.77 23.37 10.35
N ALA A 50 -22.76 23.64 9.04
CA ALA A 50 -23.01 24.96 8.48
C ALA A 50 -24.51 25.32 8.53
N ARG A 51 -24.78 26.57 8.93
CA ARG A 51 -26.11 27.20 8.81
C ARG A 51 -26.29 27.81 7.42
N GLU A 52 -27.48 28.31 7.12
CA GLU A 52 -27.78 28.85 5.79
C GLU A 52 -26.94 30.07 5.41
N ASP A 53 -26.62 30.91 6.39
CA ASP A 53 -25.83 32.13 6.21
C ASP A 53 -24.31 31.90 6.37
N ASP A 54 -23.89 30.68 6.67
CA ASP A 54 -22.47 30.36 6.83
C ASP A 54 -21.81 30.16 5.45
N GLN A 55 -20.60 30.68 5.30
CA GLN A 55 -19.76 30.44 4.13
C GLN A 55 -18.87 29.21 4.34
N ILE A 56 -18.85 28.31 3.36
CA ILE A 56 -17.93 27.17 3.29
C ILE A 56 -16.79 27.55 2.35
N VAL A 57 -15.56 27.55 2.87
CA VAL A 57 -14.36 27.77 2.05
C VAL A 57 -13.58 26.46 1.95
N VAL A 58 -13.40 25.97 0.74
CA VAL A 58 -12.67 24.74 0.42
C VAL A 58 -11.29 25.15 -0.09
N VAL A 59 -10.23 24.76 0.61
CA VAL A 59 -8.84 24.99 0.17
C VAL A 59 -8.29 23.67 -0.33
N THR A 60 -7.91 23.61 -1.60
CA THR A 60 -7.55 22.36 -2.30
C THR A 60 -6.70 22.64 -3.52
N ASP A 61 -5.92 21.67 -3.98
CA ASP A 61 -5.16 21.74 -5.23
C ASP A 61 -5.98 21.41 -6.49
N GLY A 62 -7.21 20.93 -6.32
CA GLY A 62 -8.07 20.51 -7.43
C GLY A 62 -7.97 19.02 -7.76
N ALA A 63 -7.13 18.24 -7.08
CA ALA A 63 -6.95 16.81 -7.32
C ALA A 63 -8.03 15.97 -6.61
N TYR A 64 -9.28 16.05 -7.08
CA TYR A 64 -10.40 15.28 -6.55
C TYR A 64 -11.46 14.98 -7.62
N ASP A 65 -12.20 13.90 -7.41
CA ASP A 65 -13.37 13.58 -8.23
C ASP A 65 -14.47 14.63 -8.06
N ASN A 66 -15.17 14.95 -9.15
CA ASN A 66 -16.22 15.97 -9.14
C ASN A 66 -17.30 15.64 -8.08
N PRO A 67 -17.46 16.45 -7.02
CA PRO A 67 -18.27 16.06 -5.88
C PRO A 67 -19.77 16.08 -6.19
N GLU A 68 -20.46 14.97 -5.94
CA GLU A 68 -21.89 14.83 -6.17
C GLU A 68 -22.71 15.21 -4.93
N VAL A 69 -22.74 16.51 -4.59
CA VAL A 69 -23.49 17.01 -3.41
C VAL A 69 -24.53 18.05 -3.82
N PRO A 70 -25.77 17.64 -4.18
CA PRO A 70 -26.81 18.55 -4.67
C PRO A 70 -27.16 19.71 -3.73
N ALA A 71 -27.04 19.49 -2.42
CA ALA A 71 -27.34 20.48 -1.39
C ALA A 71 -26.41 21.72 -1.44
N LEU A 72 -25.21 21.61 -2.03
CA LEU A 72 -24.27 22.72 -2.18
C LEU A 72 -24.82 23.83 -3.09
N LYS A 73 -25.70 23.51 -4.04
CA LYS A 73 -26.25 24.50 -5.00
C LYS A 73 -27.01 25.65 -4.33
N LYS A 74 -27.40 25.50 -3.06
CA LYS A 74 -28.13 26.49 -2.27
C LYS A 74 -27.30 27.10 -1.13
N ARG A 75 -25.97 26.95 -1.17
CA ARG A 75 -25.06 27.37 -0.10
C ARG A 75 -23.95 28.25 -0.67
N ASP A 76 -23.40 29.14 0.17
CA ASP A 76 -22.22 29.94 -0.18
C ASP A 76 -20.97 29.08 -0.03
N VAL A 77 -20.53 28.47 -1.14
CA VAL A 77 -19.35 27.60 -1.21
C VAL A 77 -18.32 28.24 -2.12
N ARG A 78 -17.13 28.51 -1.58
CA ARG A 78 -16.01 29.08 -2.32
C ARG A 78 -14.85 28.11 -2.35
N PHE A 79 -14.34 27.83 -3.55
CA PHE A 79 -13.11 27.05 -3.74
C PHE A 79 -11.93 28.00 -3.87
N GLU A 80 -10.92 27.79 -3.03
CA GLU A 80 -9.61 28.45 -3.07
C GLU A 80 -8.60 27.42 -3.55
N LEU A 81 -8.24 27.52 -4.83
CA LEU A 81 -7.26 26.63 -5.43
C LEU A 81 -5.85 27.02 -4.99
N VAL A 82 -5.10 26.06 -4.46
CA VAL A 82 -3.68 26.17 -4.12
C VAL A 82 -2.87 25.23 -5.02
N GLY A 83 -1.55 25.34 -5.07
CA GLY A 83 -0.72 24.38 -5.84
C GLY A 83 -0.90 24.39 -7.37
N GLN A 84 -1.36 25.49 -7.97
CA GLN A 84 -1.51 25.56 -9.43
C GLN A 84 -0.15 25.60 -10.14
N GLY A 85 0.14 24.53 -10.88
CA GLY A 85 1.33 24.41 -11.71
C GLY A 85 2.57 24.09 -10.87
N GLY A 86 3.34 23.14 -11.38
CA GLY A 86 4.56 22.69 -10.75
C GLY A 86 5.34 21.76 -11.68
N ARG A 87 6.59 21.53 -11.35
CA ARG A 87 7.34 20.38 -11.83
C ARG A 87 6.87 19.20 -11.00
N ASN A 88 6.14 18.28 -11.62
CA ASN A 88 5.79 17.01 -10.99
C ASN A 88 6.06 15.88 -11.98
N SER A 89 6.81 14.91 -11.53
CA SER A 89 6.93 13.59 -12.11
C SER A 89 6.66 12.56 -11.04
N GLY A 90 6.28 11.35 -11.44
CA GLY A 90 5.94 10.37 -10.43
C GLY A 90 5.81 8.97 -10.98
N ILE A 91 5.85 8.02 -10.05
CA ILE A 91 5.70 6.60 -10.32
C ILE A 91 4.22 6.25 -10.15
N THR A 92 3.54 6.02 -11.28
CA THR A 92 2.10 5.77 -11.31
C THR A 92 1.74 4.29 -11.22
N GLN A 93 2.70 3.40 -11.50
CA GLN A 93 2.52 1.96 -11.37
C GLN A 93 3.84 1.29 -10.98
N PHE A 94 3.78 0.38 -10.01
CA PHE A 94 4.90 -0.49 -9.65
C PHE A 94 4.37 -1.88 -9.31
N GLN A 95 4.67 -2.86 -10.17
CA GLN A 95 4.10 -4.21 -10.07
C GLN A 95 5.11 -5.29 -10.41
N PHE A 96 4.93 -6.44 -9.76
CA PHE A 96 5.69 -7.65 -10.05
C PHE A 96 4.74 -8.74 -10.51
N ARG A 97 5.07 -9.37 -11.63
CA ARG A 97 4.38 -10.55 -12.14
C ARG A 97 5.32 -11.74 -12.10
N GLN A 98 4.95 -12.77 -11.35
CA GLN A 98 5.70 -14.02 -11.34
C GLN A 98 5.55 -14.73 -12.69
N THR A 99 6.66 -15.19 -13.26
CA THR A 99 6.67 -15.95 -14.51
C THR A 99 6.17 -17.38 -14.26
N TYR A 100 5.36 -17.91 -15.19
CA TYR A 100 4.84 -19.27 -15.10
C TYR A 100 5.98 -20.30 -15.01
N GLY A 101 5.95 -21.13 -13.96
CA GLY A 101 6.87 -22.26 -13.78
C GLY A 101 8.11 -21.98 -12.95
N SER A 102 8.30 -20.78 -12.40
CA SER A 102 9.39 -20.48 -11.46
C SER A 102 8.93 -19.59 -10.32
N HIS A 103 9.38 -19.88 -9.09
CA HIS A 103 9.12 -19.06 -7.89
C HIS A 103 10.08 -17.89 -7.72
N GLU A 104 11.12 -17.81 -8.56
CA GLU A 104 12.18 -16.83 -8.44
C GLU A 104 12.29 -15.94 -9.68
N GLN A 105 11.40 -16.11 -10.67
CA GLN A 105 11.41 -15.31 -11.89
C GLN A 105 10.21 -14.36 -11.90
N PHE A 106 10.51 -13.09 -12.10
CA PHE A 106 9.52 -12.02 -12.11
C PHE A 106 9.72 -11.12 -13.33
N GLU A 107 8.63 -10.56 -13.83
CA GLU A 107 8.63 -9.37 -14.67
C GLU A 107 8.20 -8.19 -13.80
N VAL A 108 9.04 -7.17 -13.74
CA VAL A 108 8.80 -5.93 -13.00
C VAL A 108 8.30 -4.89 -13.98
N LEU A 109 7.13 -4.31 -13.71
CA LEU A 109 6.59 -3.16 -14.44
C LEU A 109 6.70 -1.92 -13.56
N VAL A 110 7.32 -0.88 -14.09
CA VAL A 110 7.29 0.47 -13.55
C VAL A 110 6.73 1.41 -14.60
N THR A 111 5.73 2.19 -14.25
CA THR A 111 5.21 3.27 -15.10
C THR A 111 5.58 4.60 -14.45
N VAL A 112 6.23 5.46 -15.23
CA VAL A 112 6.65 6.80 -14.80
C VAL A 112 5.96 7.84 -15.67
N ALA A 113 5.39 8.87 -15.06
CA ALA A 113 4.73 9.97 -15.75
C ALA A 113 5.42 11.30 -15.44
N ASN A 114 5.52 12.17 -16.45
CA ASN A 114 5.89 13.56 -16.29
C ASN A 114 4.65 14.44 -16.45
N PHE A 115 4.12 14.94 -15.33
CA PHE A 115 2.95 15.81 -15.30
C PHE A 115 3.29 17.28 -15.61
N SER A 116 4.57 17.60 -15.73
CA SER A 116 5.03 18.96 -16.01
C SER A 116 4.92 19.33 -17.49
N ARG A 117 5.03 20.63 -17.77
CA ARG A 117 4.98 21.19 -19.14
C ARG A 117 6.35 21.23 -19.84
N GLN A 118 7.38 20.71 -19.19
CA GLN A 118 8.75 20.69 -19.71
C GLN A 118 9.26 19.25 -19.74
N PRO A 119 10.15 18.89 -20.67
CA PRO A 119 10.83 17.60 -20.60
C PRO A 119 11.72 17.53 -19.36
N ILE A 120 11.92 16.33 -18.83
CA ILE A 120 12.79 16.05 -17.69
C ILE A 120 13.83 14.99 -18.06
N GLU A 121 14.96 15.05 -17.38
CA GLU A 121 15.99 14.01 -17.35
C GLU A 121 16.10 13.54 -15.88
N ALA A 122 15.96 12.24 -15.65
CA ALA A 122 15.91 11.64 -14.32
C ALA A 122 16.56 10.25 -14.33
N HIS A 123 16.83 9.68 -13.15
CA HIS A 123 17.24 8.28 -13.01
C HIS A 123 16.14 7.47 -12.31
N LEU A 124 15.89 6.25 -12.80
CA LEU A 124 15.00 5.32 -12.13
C LEU A 124 15.83 4.23 -11.45
N GLU A 125 15.75 4.19 -10.12
CA GLU A 125 16.48 3.25 -9.29
C GLU A 125 15.51 2.23 -8.66
N LEU A 126 15.75 0.94 -8.86
CA LEU A 126 14.98 -0.14 -8.25
C LEU A 126 15.86 -0.87 -7.23
N PHE A 127 15.36 -0.93 -5.99
CA PHE A 127 15.95 -1.67 -4.90
C PHE A 127 15.07 -2.88 -4.53
N ILE A 128 15.71 -4.03 -4.28
CA ILE A 128 15.06 -5.21 -3.70
C ILE A 128 15.83 -5.60 -2.46
N ASP A 129 15.14 -5.64 -1.32
CA ASP A 129 15.73 -5.89 0.01
C ASP A 129 17.02 -5.08 0.25
N GLN A 130 16.96 -3.76 -0.05
CA GLN A 130 18.04 -2.78 0.09
C GLN A 130 19.21 -2.91 -0.90
N ASN A 131 19.15 -3.85 -1.85
CA ASN A 131 20.16 -3.97 -2.90
C ASN A 131 19.69 -3.24 -4.15
N LEU A 132 20.53 -2.36 -4.71
CA LEU A 132 20.28 -1.73 -6.01
C LEU A 132 20.33 -2.81 -7.09
N ILE A 133 19.18 -3.08 -7.69
CA ILE A 133 19.03 -4.08 -8.76
C ILE A 133 19.20 -3.42 -10.13
N PHE A 134 18.76 -2.16 -10.24
CA PHE A 134 18.68 -1.47 -11.51
C PHE A 134 18.74 0.05 -11.31
N ASP A 135 19.45 0.73 -12.19
CA ASP A 135 19.55 2.19 -12.31
C ASP A 135 19.58 2.53 -13.81
N GLN A 136 18.62 3.31 -14.28
CA GLN A 136 18.53 3.72 -15.68
C GLN A 136 18.14 5.19 -15.82
N ALA A 137 18.92 5.91 -16.63
CA ALA A 137 18.57 7.25 -17.07
C ALA A 137 17.31 7.25 -17.96
N LEU A 138 16.42 8.20 -17.70
CA LEU A 138 15.17 8.41 -18.41
C LEU A 138 15.07 9.87 -18.86
N ASN A 139 14.73 10.06 -20.13
CA ASN A 139 14.29 11.35 -20.65
C ASN A 139 12.81 11.27 -20.95
N LEU A 140 11.98 12.04 -20.26
CA LEU A 140 10.53 12.08 -20.45
C LEU A 140 10.13 13.45 -21.00
N GLY A 141 9.41 13.46 -22.12
CA GLY A 141 8.78 14.66 -22.67
C GLY A 141 7.73 15.24 -21.71
N ALA A 142 7.30 16.47 -22.00
CA ALA A 142 6.22 17.12 -21.26
C ALA A 142 4.91 16.32 -21.40
N GLY A 143 4.28 15.93 -20.28
CA GLY A 143 3.09 15.09 -20.30
C GLY A 143 3.33 13.64 -20.73
N GLU A 144 4.59 13.20 -20.90
CA GLU A 144 4.89 11.83 -21.33
C GLU A 144 4.70 10.85 -20.17
N GLU A 145 4.11 9.70 -20.48
CA GLU A 145 4.08 8.52 -19.63
C GLU A 145 4.87 7.40 -20.32
N ARG A 146 5.66 6.65 -19.55
CA ARG A 146 6.49 5.56 -20.07
C ARG A 146 6.43 4.34 -19.17
N ASP A 147 6.11 3.22 -19.81
CA ASP A 147 6.23 1.89 -19.21
C ASP A 147 7.65 1.35 -19.38
N LEU A 148 8.16 0.77 -18.29
CA LEU A 148 9.45 0.14 -18.20
C LEU A 148 9.27 -1.26 -17.63
N ILE A 149 9.66 -2.27 -18.42
CA ILE A 149 9.49 -3.68 -18.06
C ILE A 149 10.86 -4.35 -18.00
N PHE A 150 11.14 -5.00 -16.88
CA PHE A 150 12.43 -5.66 -16.64
C PHE A 150 12.25 -7.09 -16.12
N PRO A 151 13.02 -8.06 -16.63
CA PRO A 151 13.09 -9.37 -16.01
C PRO A 151 13.94 -9.31 -14.73
N TYR A 152 13.47 -9.95 -13.67
CA TYR A 152 14.20 -10.16 -12.44
C TYR A 152 14.26 -11.66 -12.12
N SER A 153 15.41 -12.14 -11.66
CA SER A 153 15.61 -13.51 -11.21
C SER A 153 16.28 -13.51 -9.85
N GLY A 154 15.54 -13.92 -8.82
CA GLY A 154 15.98 -13.93 -7.44
C GLY A 154 14.81 -14.12 -6.48
N ILE A 155 15.15 -14.41 -5.23
CA ILE A 155 14.19 -14.43 -4.15
C ILE A 155 13.95 -12.98 -3.72
N ILE A 156 12.69 -12.57 -3.70
CA ILE A 156 12.26 -11.31 -3.10
C ILE A 156 11.83 -11.61 -1.68
N GLY A 157 12.50 -10.97 -0.71
CA GLY A 157 12.21 -11.12 0.71
C GLY A 157 10.89 -10.46 1.09
N GLU A 158 10.97 -9.20 1.50
CA GLU A 158 9.81 -8.49 2.07
C GLU A 158 9.35 -7.33 1.21
N ARG A 159 10.27 -6.59 0.59
CA ARG A 159 9.89 -5.40 -0.19
C ARG A 159 10.83 -5.10 -1.34
N ALA A 160 10.25 -4.49 -2.35
CA ALA A 160 10.95 -3.73 -3.36
C ALA A 160 10.55 -2.26 -3.27
N GLU A 161 11.49 -1.38 -3.59
CA GLU A 161 11.37 0.07 -3.58
C GLU A 161 11.85 0.59 -4.92
N VAL A 162 11.14 1.55 -5.51
CA VAL A 162 11.58 2.21 -6.74
C VAL A 162 11.55 3.72 -6.55
N PHE A 163 12.65 4.37 -6.92
CA PHE A 163 12.87 5.80 -6.79
C PHE A 163 13.06 6.42 -8.16
N LEU A 164 12.39 7.53 -8.40
CA LEU A 164 12.70 8.45 -9.49
C LEU A 164 13.59 9.55 -8.91
N ASP A 165 14.90 9.47 -9.16
CA ASP A 165 15.86 10.50 -8.74
C ASP A 165 15.67 11.75 -9.62
N TYR A 166 14.76 12.61 -9.16
CA TYR A 166 14.40 13.88 -9.75
C TYR A 166 13.88 14.82 -8.65
N ASP A 167 14.47 16.01 -8.55
CA ASP A 167 14.04 17.06 -7.62
C ASP A 167 12.87 17.84 -8.24
N ASP A 168 11.71 17.82 -7.58
CA ASP A 168 10.48 18.42 -8.05
C ASP A 168 9.57 18.90 -6.91
N ASP A 169 8.40 19.44 -7.26
CA ASP A 169 7.53 20.07 -6.27
C ASP A 169 6.76 19.04 -5.41
N LEU A 170 6.81 17.75 -5.76
CA LEU A 170 6.05 16.66 -5.15
C LEU A 170 6.90 15.38 -5.01
N GLU A 171 8.01 15.47 -4.27
CA GLU A 171 8.95 14.35 -4.03
C GLU A 171 8.31 13.04 -3.55
N VAL A 172 7.12 13.11 -2.92
CA VAL A 172 6.37 11.93 -2.46
C VAL A 172 5.92 11.04 -3.62
N ASP A 173 5.66 11.60 -4.80
CA ASP A 173 5.25 10.86 -6.00
C ASP A 173 6.45 10.13 -6.65
N ASN A 174 7.68 10.48 -6.27
CA ASN A 174 8.92 9.94 -6.82
C ASN A 174 9.33 8.60 -6.17
N HIS A 175 8.54 8.05 -5.25
CA HIS A 175 8.86 6.81 -4.56
C HIS A 175 7.65 5.88 -4.47
N ALA A 176 7.79 4.65 -4.97
CA ALA A 176 6.79 3.60 -4.83
C ALA A 176 7.35 2.32 -4.20
N TYR A 177 6.48 1.58 -3.50
CA TYR A 177 6.81 0.36 -2.79
C TYR A 177 5.97 -0.82 -3.32
N ALA A 178 6.58 -2.00 -3.38
CA ALA A 178 5.89 -3.27 -3.56
C ALA A 178 6.23 -4.18 -2.38
N VAL A 179 5.22 -4.57 -1.61
CA VAL A 179 5.39 -5.43 -0.44
C VAL A 179 5.02 -6.86 -0.80
N PHE A 180 5.91 -7.78 -0.49
CA PHE A 180 5.75 -9.21 -0.73
C PHE A 180 5.43 -9.89 0.58
N SER A 181 4.44 -10.78 0.54
CA SER A 181 4.29 -11.73 1.62
C SER A 181 5.44 -12.71 1.50
N THR A 182 6.37 -12.68 2.46
CA THR A 182 7.34 -13.77 2.63
C THR A 182 6.58 -15.07 2.62
N ILE A 183 6.87 -15.93 1.64
CA ILE A 183 6.26 -17.25 1.57
C ILE A 183 6.81 -18.03 2.76
N LYS A 184 6.05 -18.08 3.85
CA LYS A 184 6.43 -18.88 5.02
C LYS A 184 6.35 -20.35 4.66
N GLU A 185 7.41 -21.08 4.94
CA GLU A 185 7.37 -22.54 4.99
C GLU A 185 6.28 -22.97 5.97
N ILE A 186 5.54 -24.02 5.62
CA ILE A 186 4.53 -24.63 6.48
C ILE A 186 5.22 -25.79 7.20
N GLN A 187 5.45 -25.62 8.49
CA GLN A 187 6.07 -26.62 9.34
C GLN A 187 5.03 -27.68 9.72
N VAL A 188 5.10 -28.85 9.08
CA VAL A 188 4.14 -29.95 9.31
C VAL A 188 4.80 -31.03 10.17
N LEU A 189 4.10 -31.48 11.22
CA LEU A 189 4.48 -32.64 12.00
C LEU A 189 3.52 -33.80 11.74
N LEU A 190 4.04 -34.91 11.22
CA LEU A 190 3.32 -36.17 11.07
C LEU A 190 3.61 -37.09 12.27
N VAL A 191 2.55 -37.46 12.99
CA VAL A 191 2.60 -38.33 14.18
C VAL A 191 1.95 -39.67 13.84
N GLY A 192 2.71 -40.76 13.92
CA GLY A 192 2.20 -42.10 13.65
C GLY A 192 3.27 -43.05 13.11
N GLU A 193 2.84 -44.21 12.62
CA GLU A 193 3.73 -45.15 11.94
C GLU A 193 4.23 -44.59 10.59
N ASP A 194 5.27 -45.22 10.02
CA ASP A 194 5.82 -44.74 8.75
C ASP A 194 4.85 -44.94 7.59
N ASN A 195 4.27 -43.84 7.10
CA ASN A 195 3.36 -43.82 5.97
C ASN A 195 3.99 -43.11 4.77
N ILE A 196 4.56 -43.92 3.88
CA ILE A 196 5.25 -43.42 2.68
C ILE A 196 4.33 -42.62 1.76
N PHE A 197 3.02 -42.92 1.72
CA PHE A 197 2.06 -42.22 0.87
C PHE A 197 1.77 -40.81 1.37
N LEU A 198 1.50 -40.67 2.68
CA LEU A 198 1.30 -39.35 3.30
C LEU A 198 2.57 -38.51 3.23
N ARG A 199 3.73 -39.11 3.50
CA ARG A 199 5.02 -38.43 3.37
C ARG A 199 5.22 -37.89 1.95
N SER A 200 5.05 -38.75 0.96
CA SER A 200 5.24 -38.37 -0.46
C SER A 200 4.25 -37.30 -0.91
N LEU A 201 3.00 -37.36 -0.44
CA LEU A 201 1.99 -36.35 -0.72
C LEU A 201 2.37 -34.99 -0.11
N LEU A 202 2.73 -34.98 1.17
CA LEU A 202 3.07 -33.74 1.89
C LEU A 202 4.37 -33.12 1.36
N GLU A 203 5.39 -33.92 1.09
CA GLU A 203 6.66 -33.48 0.49
C GLU A 203 6.50 -33.01 -0.96
N SER A 204 5.43 -33.41 -1.66
CA SER A 204 5.15 -32.90 -3.01
C SER A 204 4.75 -31.42 -3.04
N TYR A 205 4.35 -30.86 -1.89
CA TYR A 205 4.06 -29.43 -1.76
C TYR A 205 5.37 -28.65 -1.52
N PRO A 206 5.77 -27.73 -2.42
CA PRO A 206 7.07 -27.05 -2.36
C PRO A 206 7.36 -26.26 -1.08
N ARG A 207 6.34 -26.00 -0.26
CA ARG A 207 6.42 -25.16 0.95
C ARG A 207 6.29 -25.95 2.23
N VAL A 208 6.08 -27.27 2.16
CA VAL A 208 5.90 -28.09 3.34
C VAL A 208 7.26 -28.59 3.82
N VAL A 209 7.60 -28.24 5.05
CA VAL A 209 8.73 -28.82 5.77
C VAL A 209 8.16 -29.87 6.71
N LEU A 210 8.28 -31.13 6.29
CA LEU A 210 7.73 -32.26 7.01
C LEU A 210 8.74 -32.78 8.05
N THR A 211 8.26 -32.97 9.28
CA THR A 211 8.94 -33.72 10.33
C THR A 211 8.05 -34.90 10.73
N GLN A 212 8.65 -36.04 11.07
CA GLN A 212 7.89 -37.24 11.44
C GLN A 212 8.34 -37.78 12.80
N THR A 213 7.38 -38.19 13.62
CA THR A 213 7.60 -38.86 14.91
C THR A 213 6.58 -39.97 15.11
N LYS A 214 6.93 -40.98 15.91
CA LYS A 214 5.99 -42.05 16.30
C LYS A 214 5.11 -41.67 17.48
N GLU A 215 5.66 -40.85 18.38
CA GLU A 215 5.01 -40.50 19.64
C GLU A 215 4.61 -39.03 19.64
N ALA A 216 3.42 -38.75 20.17
CA ALA A 216 2.92 -37.40 20.36
C ALA A 216 3.48 -36.79 21.64
N GLU A 217 3.96 -35.55 21.58
CA GLU A 217 4.41 -34.76 22.73
C GLU A 217 3.34 -33.71 23.13
N GLU A 218 3.25 -33.36 24.42
CA GLU A 218 2.22 -32.41 24.90
C GLU A 218 2.39 -30.99 24.33
N THR A 219 3.60 -30.65 23.90
CA THR A 219 3.96 -29.34 23.37
C THR A 219 4.74 -29.50 22.08
N PHE A 220 4.22 -28.90 21.02
CA PHE A 220 4.89 -28.81 19.74
C PHE A 220 5.20 -27.34 19.47
N THR A 221 6.48 -26.99 19.57
CA THR A 221 6.95 -25.63 19.32
C THR A 221 7.36 -25.53 17.86
N ASN A 222 7.04 -24.41 17.20
CA ASN A 222 7.40 -24.13 15.81
C ASN A 222 6.79 -25.10 14.77
N LYS A 223 5.55 -25.57 14.99
CA LYS A 223 4.78 -26.36 14.01
C LYS A 223 3.46 -25.66 13.69
N ASP A 224 3.15 -25.56 12.40
CA ASP A 224 1.93 -24.90 11.90
C ASP A 224 0.76 -25.88 11.79
N ILE A 225 1.04 -27.15 11.46
CA ILE A 225 0.05 -28.22 11.27
C ILE A 225 0.53 -29.50 11.92
N LEU A 226 -0.38 -30.19 12.61
CA LEU A 226 -0.17 -31.52 13.18
C LEU A 226 -1.10 -32.51 12.50
N ILE A 227 -0.54 -33.60 12.00
CA ILE A 227 -1.27 -34.67 11.32
C ILE A 227 -1.06 -35.94 12.12
N PHE A 228 -2.14 -36.53 12.64
CA PHE A 228 -2.10 -37.82 13.29
C PHE A 228 -2.55 -38.89 12.29
N ASP A 229 -1.67 -39.84 11.99
CA ASP A 229 -1.99 -40.95 11.09
C ASP A 229 -2.35 -42.20 11.91
N GLY A 230 -3.62 -42.59 11.84
CA GLY A 230 -4.14 -43.80 12.49
C GLY A 230 -4.07 -43.78 14.02
N THR A 231 -3.79 -42.62 14.63
CA THR A 231 -3.66 -42.44 16.07
C THR A 231 -4.49 -41.23 16.53
N ALA A 232 -5.02 -41.28 17.74
CA ALA A 232 -5.70 -40.12 18.33
C ALA A 232 -4.70 -39.35 19.22
N PRO A 233 -4.81 -38.02 19.32
CA PRO A 233 -4.01 -37.23 20.25
C PRO A 233 -4.24 -37.74 21.68
N PRO A 234 -3.18 -38.10 22.44
CA PRO A 234 -3.34 -38.61 23.80
C PRO A 234 -3.73 -37.53 24.82
N PHE A 235 -3.73 -36.27 24.42
CA PHE A 235 -4.09 -35.09 25.22
C PHE A 235 -4.74 -34.02 24.33
N PRO A 236 -5.52 -33.08 24.90
CA PRO A 236 -6.12 -31.99 24.15
C PRO A 236 -5.04 -31.03 23.63
N LEU A 237 -4.96 -30.91 22.31
CA LEU A 237 -4.03 -30.01 21.62
C LEU A 237 -4.74 -28.75 21.13
N LYS A 238 -3.98 -27.66 20.98
CA LYS A 238 -4.42 -26.40 20.37
C LYS A 238 -3.67 -26.18 19.07
N GLY A 239 -4.37 -25.69 18.04
CA GLY A 239 -3.78 -25.35 16.73
C GLY A 239 -4.51 -26.03 15.57
N ASN A 240 -3.83 -26.10 14.42
CA ASN A 240 -4.35 -26.77 13.23
C ASN A 240 -4.02 -28.28 13.32
N ILE A 241 -5.03 -29.10 13.61
CA ILE A 241 -4.87 -30.53 13.84
C ILE A 241 -5.72 -31.30 12.83
N VAL A 242 -5.12 -32.32 12.20
CA VAL A 242 -5.76 -33.25 11.27
C VAL A 242 -5.67 -34.66 11.86
N LEU A 243 -6.79 -35.39 11.82
CA LEU A 243 -6.96 -36.77 12.30
C LEU A 243 -7.30 -37.71 11.15
#